data_AF-A0A1X9N7T3-F1
#
_entry.id   AF-A0A1X9N7T3-F1
#
_cell.length_a   1.000
_cell.length_b   1.000
_cell.length_c   1.000
_cell.angle_alpha   90.00
_cell.angle_beta   90.00
_cell.angle_gamma   90.00
#
_symmetry.space_group_name_H-M   'P 1'
#
loop_
_entity.id
_entity.type
_entity.pdbx_description
1 polymer ?
#
loop_
_entity_poly.entity_id
_entity_poly.type
_entity_poly.pdbx_seq_one_letter_code
_entity_poly.pdbx_strand_id
1 'polypeptide(L)'
;MIKTLLYRTAVNLLTSLSVLAVAILVIAYFFAKTLPALSYWHLDEVVKDYQLILDIKEINSFEQYLEQEEQLFTRLDRLIADKADPALVSWNRYQPGSALNAQGHAINWNKSFVLKPQAPKAAVIMVHGLSDSPYSVRALAESLYANNLLVVGLRMPGHGTIPAALRDTRWQDFRHSVTLASQWLHKTTGGDLPFYMLGYSNGAAIITDYSLLAMENKKLPVPDGLVMLSPALKVDAIAVFASAQRLLSDLPTLDKLAWLDVVPEYDPYKYNSFPVAAGEQIYKLTSSLQERLQQRKNNGGFNAFPPVLAFQSIVDATIPADAVISGLLDYLDAGDNQLILFDVNRSASIAPMLRTGHEQWLENLKSRPTTPFDIKVIRNQSENSLTVEELVRAHDQQQWQQQALTLAWPSGVYSLSHVALPFAANDPWYGAEERQQGGDILHLGSMEKRGERGVFGVSMDQLSRLRYNPFYDYLEDSIIGFIDSP
;
A
#
# COMPACT_ATOMS: atom_id res chain seq x y z
N MET A 1 23.50 -4.47 -57.24
CA MET A 1 22.43 -5.42 -56.86
C MET A 1 22.19 -5.44 -55.35
N ILE A 2 23.21 -5.67 -54.51
CA ILE A 2 23.09 -5.72 -53.04
C ILE A 2 22.56 -4.41 -52.42
N LYS A 3 23.08 -3.24 -52.83
CA LYS A 3 22.61 -1.92 -52.32
C LYS A 3 21.13 -1.65 -52.60
N THR A 4 20.63 -2.06 -53.77
CA THR A 4 19.24 -1.88 -54.18
C THR A 4 18.30 -2.81 -53.41
N LEU A 5 18.76 -4.04 -53.10
CA LEU A 5 18.02 -4.99 -52.27
C LEU A 5 17.93 -4.49 -50.82
N LEU A 6 19.06 -4.05 -50.24
CA LEU A 6 19.09 -3.47 -48.89
C LEU A 6 18.19 -2.23 -48.76
N TYR A 7 18.20 -1.35 -49.76
CA TYR A 7 17.32 -0.18 -49.78
C TYR A 7 15.84 -0.56 -49.80
N ARG A 8 15.43 -1.52 -50.66
CA ARG A 8 14.03 -2.00 -50.72
C ARG A 8 13.61 -2.68 -49.42
N THR A 9 14.47 -3.49 -48.82
CA THR A 9 14.17 -4.13 -47.53
C THR A 9 14.02 -3.09 -46.42
N ALA A 10 14.88 -2.06 -46.38
CA ALA A 10 14.78 -0.98 -45.41
C ALA A 10 13.49 -0.15 -45.59
N VAL A 11 13.13 0.18 -46.82
CA VAL A 11 11.87 0.89 -47.13
C VAL A 11 10.66 0.06 -46.72
N ASN A 12 10.63 -1.23 -47.09
CA ASN A 12 9.52 -2.12 -46.70
C ASN A 12 9.39 -2.24 -45.19
N LEU A 13 10.51 -2.40 -44.47
CA LEU A 13 10.52 -2.45 -43.01
C LEU A 13 9.96 -1.16 -42.40
N LEU A 14 10.41 0.01 -42.87
CA LEU A 14 9.91 1.31 -42.42
C LEU A 14 8.41 1.48 -42.69
N THR A 15 7.93 1.06 -43.87
CA THR A 15 6.50 1.11 -44.19
C THR A 15 5.69 0.18 -43.30
N SER A 16 6.15 -1.05 -43.04
CA SER A 16 5.47 -1.99 -42.15
C SER A 16 5.41 -1.48 -40.71
N LEU A 17 6.52 -0.91 -40.19
CA LEU A 17 6.56 -0.28 -38.87
C LEU A 17 5.62 0.92 -38.78
N SER A 18 5.53 1.73 -39.84
CA SER A 18 4.62 2.88 -39.89
C SER A 18 3.15 2.45 -39.89
N VAL A 19 2.80 1.43 -40.69
CA VAL A 19 1.45 0.85 -40.73
C VAL A 19 1.07 0.28 -39.36
N LEU A 20 1.99 -0.44 -38.72
CA LEU A 20 1.79 -0.99 -37.38
C LEU A 20 1.59 0.13 -36.34
N ALA A 21 2.41 1.18 -36.37
CA ALA A 21 2.28 2.31 -35.45
C ALA A 21 0.92 3.03 -35.62
N VAL A 22 0.48 3.25 -36.86
CA VAL A 22 -0.85 3.81 -37.14
C VAL A 22 -1.96 2.88 -36.64
N ALA A 23 -1.85 1.57 -36.88
CA ALA A 23 -2.82 0.60 -36.37
C ALA A 23 -2.91 0.62 -34.83
N ILE A 24 -1.77 0.69 -34.14
CA ILE A 24 -1.70 0.81 -32.68
C ILE A 24 -2.38 2.11 -32.21
N LEU A 25 -2.10 3.25 -32.85
CA LEU A 25 -2.73 4.53 -32.51
C LEU A 25 -4.24 4.52 -32.72
N VAL A 26 -4.71 3.90 -33.81
CA VAL A 26 -6.15 3.75 -34.09
C VAL A 26 -6.82 2.87 -33.03
N ILE A 27 -6.21 1.72 -32.70
CA ILE A 27 -6.71 0.84 -31.63
C ILE A 27 -6.73 1.58 -30.30
N ALA A 28 -5.65 2.28 -29.95
CA ALA A 28 -5.54 3.06 -28.72
C ALA A 28 -6.60 4.16 -28.63
N TYR A 29 -6.89 4.86 -29.73
CA TYR A 29 -7.95 5.87 -29.80
C TYR A 29 -9.35 5.28 -29.56
N PHE A 30 -9.68 4.17 -30.24
CA PHE A 30 -10.97 3.51 -30.02
C PHE A 30 -11.09 2.91 -28.62
N PHE A 31 -10.00 2.36 -28.08
CA PHE A 31 -9.95 1.87 -26.70
C PHE A 31 -10.10 3.01 -25.67
N ALA A 32 -9.41 4.14 -25.86
CA ALA A 32 -9.56 5.30 -24.99
C ALA A 32 -11.01 5.82 -24.96
N LYS A 33 -11.75 5.71 -26.07
CA LYS A 33 -13.18 6.04 -26.10
C LYS A 33 -14.07 5.12 -25.27
N THR A 34 -13.67 3.87 -25.04
CA THR A 34 -14.43 2.94 -24.18
C THR A 34 -14.17 3.17 -22.69
N LEU A 35 -13.09 3.87 -22.34
CA LEU A 35 -12.75 4.17 -20.95
C LEU A 35 -13.66 5.27 -20.37
N PRO A 36 -13.91 5.27 -19.05
CA PRO A 36 -14.71 6.30 -18.38
C PRO A 36 -14.20 7.72 -18.62
N ALA A 37 -15.08 8.71 -18.46
CA ALA A 37 -14.70 10.12 -18.58
C ALA A 37 -13.80 10.54 -17.42
N LEU A 38 -12.80 11.38 -17.71
CA LEU A 38 -11.95 11.97 -16.68
C LEU A 38 -12.70 13.13 -16.01
N SER A 39 -12.48 13.27 -14.70
CA SER A 39 -12.95 14.38 -13.89
C SER A 39 -11.77 15.27 -13.51
N TYR A 40 -12.00 16.44 -12.91
CA TYR A 40 -10.91 17.40 -12.64
C TYR A 40 -9.80 16.83 -11.75
N TRP A 41 -10.11 15.90 -10.84
CA TRP A 41 -9.14 15.20 -9.98
C TRP A 41 -8.27 14.16 -10.73
N HIS A 42 -8.51 13.96 -12.04
CA HIS A 42 -7.72 13.14 -12.95
C HIS A 42 -6.82 13.96 -13.90
N LEU A 43 -6.83 15.29 -13.82
CA LEU A 43 -6.16 16.14 -14.82
C LEU A 43 -4.87 16.76 -14.28
N ASP A 44 -3.78 16.67 -15.05
CA ASP A 44 -2.46 17.22 -14.64
C ASP A 44 -2.45 18.74 -14.62
N GLU A 45 -3.24 19.38 -15.48
CA GLU A 45 -3.41 20.84 -15.49
C GLU A 45 -3.94 21.34 -14.14
N VAL A 46 -4.87 20.59 -13.52
CA VAL A 46 -5.40 20.92 -12.19
C VAL A 46 -4.32 20.79 -11.12
N VAL A 47 -3.47 19.77 -11.20
CA VAL A 47 -2.32 19.62 -10.28
C VAL A 47 -1.39 20.83 -10.39
N LYS A 48 -1.12 21.31 -11.61
CA LYS A 48 -0.23 22.45 -11.87
C LYS A 48 -0.84 23.78 -11.43
N ASP A 49 -2.09 24.04 -11.80
CA ASP A 49 -2.79 25.29 -11.51
C ASP A 49 -2.97 25.52 -10.00
N TYR A 50 -3.20 24.44 -9.25
CA TYR A 50 -3.39 24.46 -7.79
C TYR A 50 -2.14 24.03 -7.00
N GLN A 51 -1.01 23.76 -7.67
CA GLN A 51 0.26 23.36 -7.06
C GLN A 51 0.09 22.21 -6.04
N LEU A 52 -0.52 21.11 -6.49
CA LEU A 52 -0.93 20.00 -5.62
C LEU A 52 0.17 18.94 -5.36
N ILE A 53 1.42 19.27 -5.68
CA ILE A 53 2.59 18.45 -5.40
C ILE A 53 3.63 19.33 -4.70
N LEU A 54 4.24 18.78 -3.65
CA LEU A 54 5.33 19.44 -2.94
C LEU A 54 6.62 19.32 -3.77
N ASP A 55 7.37 20.42 -3.90
CA ASP A 55 8.74 20.35 -4.41
C ASP A 55 9.68 19.84 -3.31
N ILE A 56 9.65 18.52 -3.13
CA ILE A 56 10.30 17.84 -2.01
C ILE A 56 11.81 18.08 -1.96
N LYS A 57 12.45 18.45 -3.08
CA LYS A 57 13.90 18.70 -3.16
C LYS A 57 14.30 20.01 -2.50
N GLU A 58 13.39 20.98 -2.46
CA GLU A 58 13.60 22.27 -1.80
C GLU A 58 13.28 22.20 -0.30
N ILE A 59 12.73 21.07 0.18
CA ILE A 59 12.38 20.85 1.57
C ILE A 59 13.53 20.12 2.28
N ASN A 60 14.10 20.81 3.28
CA ASN A 60 15.33 20.37 3.97
C ASN A 60 15.09 19.92 5.41
N SER A 61 13.86 20.02 5.92
CA SER A 61 13.49 19.58 7.27
C SER A 61 12.05 19.07 7.30
N PHE A 62 11.73 18.25 8.30
CA PHE A 62 10.37 17.74 8.47
C PHE A 62 9.40 18.84 8.90
N GLU A 63 9.85 19.84 9.65
CA GLU A 63 9.03 21.00 10.00
C GLU A 63 8.60 21.79 8.75
N GLN A 64 9.54 22.04 7.83
CA GLN A 64 9.22 22.63 6.53
C GLN A 64 8.27 21.75 5.71
N TYR A 65 8.43 20.42 5.78
CA TYR A 65 7.53 19.48 5.13
C TYR A 65 6.08 19.65 5.61
N LEU A 66 5.88 19.69 6.93
CA LEU A 66 4.56 19.89 7.55
C LEU A 66 3.97 21.27 7.21
N GLU A 67 4.78 22.33 7.19
CA GLU A 67 4.33 23.66 6.80
C GLU A 67 3.84 23.70 5.34
N GLN A 68 4.63 23.10 4.42
CA GLN A 68 4.27 23.03 3.00
C GLN A 68 3.06 22.13 2.76
N GLU A 69 2.89 21.08 3.56
CA GLU A 69 1.69 20.24 3.57
C GLU A 69 0.44 21.03 3.97
N GLU A 70 0.50 21.88 5.00
CA GLU A 70 -0.63 22.73 5.38
C GLU A 70 -1.05 23.68 4.25
N GLN A 71 -0.07 24.28 3.55
CA GLN A 71 -0.32 25.11 2.38
C GLN A 71 -0.93 24.31 1.22
N LEU A 72 -0.45 23.09 1.00
CA LEU A 72 -1.00 22.17 0.01
C LEU A 72 -2.48 21.87 0.26
N PHE A 73 -2.87 21.58 1.49
CA PHE A 73 -4.26 21.30 1.83
C PHE A 73 -5.15 22.56 1.74
N THR A 74 -4.61 23.74 2.06
CA THR A 74 -5.31 25.01 1.81
C THR A 74 -5.60 25.22 0.31
N ARG A 75 -4.68 24.83 -0.58
CA ARG A 75 -4.90 24.88 -2.03
C ARG A 75 -5.91 23.83 -2.50
N LEU A 76 -5.93 22.66 -1.88
CA LEU A 76 -6.93 21.62 -2.13
C LEU A 76 -8.34 22.06 -1.74
N ASP A 77 -8.51 22.74 -0.60
CA ASP A 77 -9.81 23.30 -0.20
C ASP A 77 -10.34 24.30 -1.24
N ARG A 78 -9.45 25.15 -1.76
CA ARG A 78 -9.78 26.07 -2.85
C ARG A 78 -10.22 25.32 -4.10
N LEU A 79 -9.48 24.29 -4.52
CA LEU A 79 -9.85 23.46 -5.67
C LEU A 79 -11.25 22.85 -5.51
N ILE A 80 -11.53 22.23 -4.36
CA ILE A 80 -12.79 21.57 -4.09
C ILE A 80 -13.95 22.58 -4.09
N ALA A 81 -13.73 23.78 -3.55
CA ALA A 81 -14.71 24.86 -3.59
C ALA A 81 -14.95 25.37 -5.03
N ASP A 82 -13.89 25.62 -5.79
CA ASP A 82 -13.94 26.15 -7.15
C ASP A 82 -14.59 25.17 -8.15
N LYS A 83 -14.50 23.87 -7.87
CA LYS A 83 -15.05 22.78 -8.70
C LYS A 83 -16.26 22.08 -8.08
N ALA A 84 -16.88 22.70 -7.08
CA ALA A 84 -18.06 22.14 -6.41
C ALA A 84 -19.20 21.91 -7.41
N ASP A 85 -19.78 20.72 -7.36
CA ASP A 85 -20.94 20.31 -8.15
C ASP A 85 -22.01 19.72 -7.21
N PRO A 86 -23.10 20.45 -6.95
CA PRO A 86 -24.19 19.97 -6.11
C PRO A 86 -24.79 18.64 -6.56
N ALA A 87 -24.65 18.25 -7.83
CA ALA A 87 -25.15 16.98 -8.35
C ALA A 87 -24.34 15.76 -7.88
N LEU A 88 -23.12 15.94 -7.35
CA LEU A 88 -22.19 14.86 -7.01
C LEU A 88 -22.01 14.61 -5.51
N VAL A 89 -22.70 15.37 -4.64
CA VAL A 89 -22.41 15.47 -3.19
C VAL A 89 -22.46 14.11 -2.46
N SER A 90 -23.45 13.26 -2.76
CA SER A 90 -23.73 12.08 -1.93
C SER A 90 -22.69 10.95 -2.03
N TRP A 91 -21.87 10.91 -3.07
CA TRP A 91 -20.95 9.78 -3.34
C TRP A 91 -19.57 10.21 -3.86
N ASN A 92 -19.17 11.45 -3.58
CA ASN A 92 -17.91 11.98 -4.06
C ASN A 92 -17.21 12.79 -2.96
N ARG A 93 -15.98 12.39 -2.62
CA ARG A 93 -15.15 13.04 -1.60
C ARG A 93 -14.67 14.45 -1.97
N TYR A 94 -14.75 14.83 -3.23
CA TYR A 94 -14.33 16.16 -3.69
C TYR A 94 -15.50 17.12 -3.81
N GLN A 95 -16.37 17.11 -2.80
CA GLN A 95 -17.52 18.01 -2.69
C GLN A 95 -17.57 18.61 -1.28
N PRO A 96 -17.67 19.94 -1.12
CA PRO A 96 -17.64 20.60 0.19
C PRO A 96 -18.65 20.08 1.23
N GLY A 97 -19.81 19.59 0.78
CA GLY A 97 -20.87 19.07 1.65
C GLY A 97 -20.96 17.54 1.74
N SER A 98 -20.01 16.81 1.14
CA SER A 98 -20.04 15.34 1.21
C SER A 98 -19.54 14.84 2.55
N ALA A 99 -20.21 13.84 3.13
CA ALA A 99 -19.69 13.11 4.28
C ALA A 99 -18.37 12.37 3.95
N LEU A 100 -18.06 12.17 2.68
CA LEU A 100 -16.83 11.53 2.21
C LEU A 100 -15.68 12.54 2.06
N ASN A 101 -15.95 13.83 2.20
CA ASN A 101 -14.93 14.85 2.10
C ASN A 101 -14.19 15.00 3.43
N ALA A 102 -12.99 14.43 3.50
CA ALA A 102 -12.15 14.48 4.69
C ALA A 102 -11.74 15.89 5.13
N GLN A 103 -11.84 16.91 4.28
CA GLN A 103 -11.61 18.31 4.68
C GLN A 103 -12.66 18.81 5.67
N GLY A 104 -13.86 18.26 5.64
CA GLY A 104 -14.94 18.58 6.57
C GLY A 104 -14.91 17.77 7.88
N HIS A 105 -13.99 16.81 8.02
CA HIS A 105 -13.89 15.99 9.22
C HIS A 105 -13.20 16.75 10.36
N ALA A 106 -13.49 16.37 11.60
CA ALA A 106 -12.86 16.97 12.79
C ALA A 106 -11.32 16.85 12.77
N ILE A 107 -10.81 15.74 12.24
CA ILE A 107 -9.39 15.53 11.98
C ILE A 107 -9.25 15.01 10.55
N ASN A 108 -8.48 15.72 9.73
CA ASN A 108 -8.18 15.29 8.38
C ASN A 108 -6.96 14.35 8.37
N TRP A 109 -7.24 13.06 8.50
CA TRP A 109 -6.24 11.99 8.48
C TRP A 109 -5.63 11.72 7.09
N ASN A 110 -5.96 12.51 6.07
CA ASN A 110 -5.17 12.54 4.85
C ASN A 110 -3.81 13.24 5.03
N LYS A 111 -3.65 14.05 6.09
CA LYS A 111 -2.41 14.78 6.42
C LYS A 111 -1.46 13.96 7.28
N SER A 112 -0.19 14.36 7.30
CA SER A 112 0.78 13.84 8.25
C SER A 112 0.38 14.23 9.67
N PHE A 113 0.69 13.38 10.65
CA PHE A 113 0.41 13.67 12.05
C PHE A 113 1.54 13.19 12.96
N VAL A 114 1.66 13.84 14.12
CA VAL A 114 2.64 13.51 15.16
C VAL A 114 1.92 13.35 16.49
N LEU A 115 2.00 12.17 17.09
CA LEU A 115 1.49 11.88 18.42
C LEU A 115 2.68 11.79 19.37
N LYS A 116 2.78 12.74 20.31
CA LYS A 116 3.92 12.87 21.22
C LYS A 116 3.49 12.66 22.68
N PRO A 117 3.84 11.54 23.32
CA PRO A 117 3.55 11.34 24.74
C PRO A 117 4.54 12.15 25.60
N GLN A 118 4.25 12.29 26.89
CA GLN A 118 5.13 13.05 27.80
C GLN A 118 6.50 12.37 28.01
N ALA A 119 6.51 11.05 28.11
CA ALA A 119 7.71 10.23 28.32
C ALA A 119 7.75 9.09 27.30
N PRO A 120 8.20 9.36 26.05
CA PRO A 120 8.26 8.33 25.03
C PRO A 120 9.29 7.24 25.39
N LYS A 121 8.89 5.97 25.31
CA LYS A 121 9.80 4.82 25.51
C LYS A 121 10.51 4.38 24.22
N ALA A 122 9.86 4.63 23.09
CA ALA A 122 10.37 4.37 21.75
C ALA A 122 9.70 5.35 20.76
N ALA A 123 10.16 5.35 19.53
CA ALA A 123 9.62 6.18 18.47
C ALA A 123 9.35 5.35 17.21
N VAL A 124 8.30 5.69 16.46
CA VAL A 124 7.91 4.95 15.25
C VAL A 124 7.50 5.89 14.12
N ILE A 125 7.98 5.62 12.91
CA ILE A 125 7.49 6.24 11.67
C ILE A 125 6.63 5.24 10.93
N MET A 126 5.41 5.64 10.60
CA MET A 126 4.42 4.81 9.92
C MET A 126 4.17 5.34 8.50
N VAL A 127 4.32 4.45 7.52
CA VAL A 127 4.23 4.76 6.09
C VAL A 127 3.10 3.94 5.47
N HIS A 128 2.10 4.63 4.94
CA HIS A 128 0.92 4.02 4.34
C HIS A 128 1.18 3.40 2.95
N GLY A 129 0.17 2.73 2.39
CA GLY A 129 0.22 2.13 1.07
C GLY A 129 0.13 3.13 -0.08
N LEU A 130 0.50 2.70 -1.30
CA LEU A 130 0.32 3.49 -2.51
C LEU A 130 -1.19 3.71 -2.74
N SER A 131 -1.59 4.90 -3.19
CA SER A 131 -2.99 5.37 -3.31
C SER A 131 -3.70 5.65 -1.98
N ASP A 132 -3.12 5.28 -0.84
CA ASP A 132 -3.70 5.46 0.49
C ASP A 132 -3.30 6.80 1.13
N SER A 133 -3.62 6.98 2.39
CA SER A 133 -3.20 8.12 3.20
C SER A 133 -2.85 7.70 4.64
N PRO A 134 -2.33 8.61 5.50
CA PRO A 134 -2.00 8.28 6.89
C PRO A 134 -3.16 7.70 7.70
N TYR A 135 -4.41 7.90 7.28
CA TYR A 135 -5.56 7.23 7.88
C TYR A 135 -5.37 5.71 7.95
N SER A 136 -4.75 5.09 6.95
CA SER A 136 -4.58 3.64 6.91
C SER A 136 -3.74 3.10 8.07
N VAL A 137 -2.96 3.94 8.74
CA VAL A 137 -2.13 3.55 9.89
C VAL A 137 -2.60 4.19 11.19
N ARG A 138 -3.72 4.93 11.17
CA ARG A 138 -4.24 5.73 12.30
C ARG A 138 -4.53 4.87 13.52
N ALA A 139 -5.30 3.78 13.37
CA ALA A 139 -5.74 2.96 14.51
C ALA A 139 -4.52 2.42 15.29
N LEU A 140 -3.54 1.87 14.57
CA LEU A 140 -2.33 1.37 15.17
C LEU A 140 -1.46 2.52 15.74
N ALA A 141 -1.42 3.67 15.08
CA ALA A 141 -0.74 4.84 15.61
C ALA A 141 -1.31 5.30 16.96
N GLU A 142 -2.64 5.30 17.10
CA GLU A 142 -3.33 5.62 18.34
C GLU A 142 -3.00 4.59 19.44
N SER A 143 -2.96 3.30 19.12
CA SER A 143 -2.58 2.25 20.09
C SER A 143 -1.10 2.35 20.51
N LEU A 144 -0.18 2.57 19.57
CA LEU A 144 1.24 2.76 19.88
C LEU A 144 1.47 4.03 20.72
N TYR A 145 0.74 5.10 20.44
CA TYR A 145 0.75 6.30 21.27
C TYR A 145 0.26 6.02 22.69
N ALA A 146 -0.83 5.25 22.85
CA ALA A 146 -1.34 4.82 24.15
C ALA A 146 -0.33 3.95 24.92
N ASN A 147 0.56 3.26 24.22
CA ASN A 147 1.69 2.50 24.77
C ASN A 147 2.96 3.34 25.02
N ASN A 148 2.83 4.68 25.04
CA ASN A 148 3.92 5.65 25.25
C ASN A 148 4.98 5.66 24.14
N LEU A 149 4.62 5.42 22.89
CA LEU A 149 5.51 5.66 21.75
C LEU A 149 5.29 7.07 21.17
N LEU A 150 6.37 7.71 20.71
CA LEU A 150 6.26 8.85 19.82
C LEU A 150 5.95 8.33 18.41
N VAL A 151 4.81 8.70 17.84
CA VAL A 151 4.36 8.19 16.55
C VAL A 151 4.29 9.29 15.50
N VAL A 152 4.84 9.02 14.31
CA VAL A 152 4.67 9.86 13.12
C VAL A 152 3.91 9.07 12.06
N GLY A 153 2.68 9.47 11.76
CA GLY A 153 1.96 9.00 10.57
C GLY A 153 2.30 9.91 9.40
N LEU A 154 3.11 9.42 8.45
CA LEU A 154 3.65 10.25 7.38
C LEU A 154 2.78 10.16 6.12
N ARG A 155 2.26 11.29 5.64
CA ARG A 155 1.68 11.39 4.30
C ARG A 155 2.81 11.40 3.28
N MET A 156 2.80 10.48 2.33
CA MET A 156 3.75 10.53 1.22
C MET A 156 3.35 11.60 0.19
N PRO A 157 4.32 12.24 -0.51
CA PRO A 157 4.01 13.13 -1.65
C PRO A 157 3.01 12.51 -2.64
N GLY A 158 2.18 13.33 -3.28
CA GLY A 158 1.14 12.87 -4.22
C GLY A 158 -0.08 12.16 -3.60
N HIS A 159 -0.06 11.85 -2.30
CA HIS A 159 -1.16 11.19 -1.59
C HIS A 159 -1.99 12.16 -0.76
N GLY A 160 -3.17 11.72 -0.31
CA GLY A 160 -4.08 12.49 0.55
C GLY A 160 -4.69 13.74 -0.09
N THR A 161 -4.54 13.92 -1.40
CA THR A 161 -5.05 15.05 -2.19
C THR A 161 -5.92 14.58 -3.34
N ILE A 162 -5.41 14.58 -4.59
CA ILE A 162 -6.10 14.05 -5.77
C ILE A 162 -5.28 12.96 -6.49
N PRO A 163 -5.93 11.96 -7.12
CA PRO A 163 -5.27 10.90 -7.88
C PRO A 163 -4.25 11.39 -8.92
N ALA A 164 -4.54 12.50 -9.60
CA ALA A 164 -3.63 13.06 -10.60
C ALA A 164 -2.26 13.42 -10.01
N ALA A 165 -2.17 13.76 -8.71
CA ALA A 165 -0.89 14.10 -8.08
C ALA A 165 0.10 12.92 -8.06
N LEU A 166 -0.37 11.67 -8.16
CA LEU A 166 0.50 10.49 -8.28
C LEU A 166 1.11 10.33 -9.67
N ARG A 167 0.66 11.08 -10.69
CA ARG A 167 1.23 10.98 -12.04
C ARG A 167 2.64 11.55 -12.14
N ASP A 168 2.91 12.59 -11.36
CA ASP A 168 4.19 13.32 -11.36
C ASP A 168 5.03 13.05 -10.10
N THR A 169 4.54 12.22 -9.18
CA THR A 169 5.30 11.86 -7.98
C THR A 169 6.16 10.62 -8.24
N ARG A 170 7.38 10.60 -7.69
CA ARG A 170 8.34 9.50 -7.86
C ARG A 170 8.62 8.81 -6.53
N TRP A 171 9.03 7.54 -6.59
CA TRP A 171 9.32 6.79 -5.36
C TRP A 171 10.48 7.39 -4.55
N GLN A 172 11.41 8.10 -5.19
CA GLN A 172 12.47 8.84 -4.51
C GLN A 172 11.93 10.02 -3.70
N ASP A 173 10.81 10.61 -4.12
CA ASP A 173 10.15 11.68 -3.38
C ASP A 173 9.54 11.11 -2.09
N PHE A 174 9.02 9.87 -2.12
CA PHE A 174 8.60 9.13 -0.93
C PHE A 174 9.79 8.86 0.01
N ARG A 175 10.90 8.32 -0.51
CA ARG A 175 12.13 8.09 0.26
C ARG A 175 12.62 9.37 0.95
N HIS A 176 12.60 10.50 0.25
CA HIS A 176 13.03 11.78 0.82
C HIS A 176 12.15 12.21 1.99
N SER A 177 10.82 12.08 1.86
CA SER A 177 9.90 12.39 2.98
C SER A 177 10.15 11.53 4.22
N VAL A 178 10.40 10.22 4.05
CA VAL A 178 10.79 9.33 5.16
C VAL A 178 12.14 9.75 5.74
N THR A 179 13.09 10.14 4.90
CA THR A 179 14.41 10.61 5.34
C THR A 179 14.31 11.84 6.23
N LEU A 180 13.51 12.83 5.83
CA LEU A 180 13.25 14.04 6.63
C LEU A 180 12.62 13.68 7.98
N ALA A 181 11.58 12.83 7.96
CA ALA A 181 10.89 12.39 9.17
C ALA A 181 11.84 11.64 10.13
N SER A 182 12.68 10.73 9.62
CA SER A 182 13.64 9.98 10.44
C SER A 182 14.71 10.87 11.05
N GLN A 183 15.26 11.82 10.29
CA GLN A 183 16.23 12.79 10.83
C GLN A 183 15.61 13.67 11.91
N TRP A 184 14.38 14.13 11.68
CA TRP A 184 13.63 14.90 12.66
C TRP A 184 13.35 14.10 13.93
N LEU A 185 12.92 12.85 13.78
CA LEU A 185 12.61 11.95 14.90
C LEU A 185 13.86 11.74 15.76
N HIS A 186 14.96 11.34 15.12
CA HIS A 186 16.25 11.11 15.79
C HIS A 186 16.75 12.36 16.52
N LYS A 187 16.65 13.54 15.90
CA LYS A 187 16.97 14.81 16.56
C LYS A 187 16.05 15.10 17.75
N THR A 188 14.75 14.84 17.61
CA THR A 188 13.74 15.13 18.63
C THR A 188 13.85 14.23 19.85
N THR A 189 14.31 12.98 19.67
CA THR A 189 14.50 12.00 20.74
C THR A 189 15.92 12.04 21.34
N GLY A 190 16.79 12.92 20.87
CA GLY A 190 18.21 12.96 21.28
C GLY A 190 19.06 11.83 20.69
N GLY A 191 18.45 10.91 19.94
CA GLY A 191 19.11 9.72 19.38
C GLY A 191 19.21 8.53 20.32
N ASP A 192 18.64 8.64 21.52
CA ASP A 192 18.77 7.64 22.60
C ASP A 192 17.59 6.66 22.67
N LEU A 193 16.47 6.96 22.00
CA LEU A 193 15.28 6.09 22.01
C LEU A 193 15.32 5.07 20.87
N PRO A 194 14.89 3.82 21.13
CA PRO A 194 14.62 2.84 20.08
C PRO A 194 13.70 3.42 19.01
N PHE A 195 14.06 3.16 17.75
CA PHE A 195 13.41 3.72 16.57
C PHE A 195 12.92 2.60 15.65
N TYR A 196 11.62 2.51 15.45
CA TYR A 196 10.99 1.53 14.58
C TYR A 196 10.39 2.17 13.33
N MET A 197 10.22 1.39 12.27
CA MET A 197 9.40 1.79 11.13
C MET A 197 8.28 0.79 10.90
N LEU A 198 7.11 1.29 10.54
CA LEU A 198 5.99 0.49 10.10
C LEU A 198 5.59 0.85 8.68
N GLY A 199 5.41 -0.14 7.83
CA GLY A 199 5.07 0.05 6.43
C GLY A 199 3.90 -0.80 5.99
N TYR A 200 2.87 -0.18 5.44
CA TYR A 200 1.76 -0.87 4.79
C TYR A 200 1.97 -0.92 3.27
N SER A 201 1.93 -2.10 2.65
CA SER A 201 2.02 -2.28 1.19
C SER A 201 3.27 -1.62 0.59
N ASN A 202 3.11 -0.63 -0.30
CA ASN A 202 4.22 0.17 -0.83
C ASN A 202 5.05 0.85 0.27
N GLY A 203 4.43 1.21 1.41
CA GLY A 203 5.14 1.72 2.58
C GLY A 203 6.19 0.74 3.11
N ALA A 204 5.92 -0.58 3.07
CA ALA A 204 6.89 -1.60 3.46
C ALA A 204 8.12 -1.60 2.53
N ALA A 205 7.91 -1.42 1.22
CA ALA A 205 9.00 -1.29 0.26
C ALA A 205 9.82 -0.01 0.52
N ILE A 206 9.16 1.10 0.83
CA ILE A 206 9.84 2.37 1.14
C ILE A 206 10.67 2.30 2.43
N ILE A 207 10.17 1.71 3.51
CA ILE A 207 10.95 1.58 4.75
C ILE A 207 12.12 0.60 4.59
N THR A 208 11.96 -0.44 3.76
CA THR A 208 13.07 -1.35 3.38
C THR A 208 14.14 -0.60 2.62
N ASP A 209 13.73 0.22 1.65
CA ASP A 209 14.61 1.01 0.81
C ASP A 209 15.39 2.08 1.61
N TYR A 210 14.70 2.73 2.55
CA TYR A 210 15.31 3.63 3.53
C TYR A 210 16.31 2.88 4.42
N SER A 211 15.94 1.73 4.96
CA SER A 211 16.81 0.97 5.88
C SER A 211 18.12 0.57 5.21
N LEU A 212 18.07 0.09 3.97
CA LEU A 212 19.28 -0.18 3.18
C LEU A 212 20.14 1.08 3.01
N LEU A 213 19.52 2.22 2.72
CA LEU A 213 20.21 3.51 2.57
C LEU A 213 20.84 3.97 3.89
N ALA A 214 20.14 3.84 5.01
CA ALA A 214 20.62 4.26 6.32
C ALA A 214 21.84 3.43 6.77
N MET A 215 21.84 2.12 6.49
CA MET A 215 22.99 1.27 6.74
C MET A 215 24.23 1.66 5.92
N GLU A 216 24.05 2.29 4.76
CA GLU A 216 25.13 2.75 3.88
C GLU A 216 25.57 4.19 4.21
N ASN A 217 24.77 4.93 4.98
CA ASN A 217 24.98 6.34 5.27
C ASN A 217 24.88 6.64 6.78
N LYS A 218 26.03 6.77 7.44
CA LYS A 218 26.15 7.05 8.89
C LYS A 218 25.45 8.33 9.38
N LYS A 219 24.97 9.20 8.48
CA LYS A 219 24.20 10.40 8.85
C LYS A 219 22.71 10.13 9.04
N LEU A 220 22.25 8.93 8.71
CA LEU A 220 20.86 8.52 8.82
C LEU A 220 20.70 7.53 9.97
N PRO A 221 19.68 7.69 10.82
CA PRO A 221 19.38 6.70 11.85
C PRO A 221 18.94 5.39 11.19
N VAL A 222 19.58 4.29 11.57
CA VAL A 222 19.14 2.94 11.21
C VAL A 222 18.00 2.57 12.17
N PRO A 223 16.85 2.08 11.69
CA PRO A 223 15.80 1.63 12.58
C PRO A 223 16.22 0.35 13.32
N ASP A 224 15.76 0.20 14.55
CA ASP A 224 15.97 -0.97 15.41
C ASP A 224 15.03 -2.13 15.05
N GLY A 225 13.99 -1.88 14.25
CA GLY A 225 13.13 -2.93 13.71
C GLY A 225 12.11 -2.42 12.69
N LEU A 226 11.64 -3.32 11.83
CA LEU A 226 10.66 -3.05 10.79
C LEU A 226 9.40 -3.89 11.00
N VAL A 227 8.24 -3.23 10.96
CA VAL A 227 6.93 -3.88 10.94
C VAL A 227 6.31 -3.70 9.56
N MET A 228 5.84 -4.79 8.95
CA MET A 228 5.33 -4.78 7.59
C MET A 228 3.94 -5.38 7.50
N LEU A 229 3.00 -4.63 6.93
CA LEU A 229 1.63 -5.08 6.68
C LEU A 229 1.43 -5.27 5.18
N SER A 230 1.11 -6.48 4.72
CA SER A 230 0.94 -6.82 3.30
C SER A 230 2.05 -6.28 2.38
N PRO A 231 3.34 -6.53 2.67
CA PRO A 231 4.46 -5.83 2.04
C PRO A 231 4.57 -6.03 0.53
N ALA A 232 4.60 -4.92 -0.22
CA ALA A 232 4.74 -4.93 -1.68
C ALA A 232 6.22 -4.94 -2.13
N LEU A 233 6.96 -6.00 -1.80
CA LEU A 233 8.42 -6.08 -2.03
C LEU A 233 8.82 -6.59 -3.42
N LYS A 234 7.86 -7.14 -4.17
CA LYS A 234 8.05 -7.65 -5.52
C LYS A 234 6.76 -7.46 -6.33
N VAL A 235 6.88 -6.89 -7.51
CA VAL A 235 5.77 -6.67 -8.45
C VAL A 235 6.17 -7.25 -9.80
N ASP A 236 5.22 -7.90 -10.48
CA ASP A 236 5.48 -8.50 -11.79
C ASP A 236 5.84 -7.47 -12.86
N ALA A 237 6.77 -7.85 -13.73
CA ALA A 237 7.21 -7.04 -14.87
C ALA A 237 6.09 -6.75 -15.89
N ILE A 238 4.94 -7.40 -15.79
CA ILE A 238 3.76 -7.07 -16.60
C ILE A 238 3.33 -5.60 -16.36
N ALA A 239 3.59 -5.05 -15.18
CA ALA A 239 3.41 -3.63 -14.88
C ALA A 239 4.21 -2.70 -15.81
N VAL A 240 5.31 -3.19 -16.41
CA VAL A 240 6.14 -2.45 -17.39
C VAL A 240 5.43 -2.26 -18.72
N PHE A 241 4.55 -3.17 -19.15
CA PHE A 241 3.81 -2.96 -20.41
C PHE A 241 2.86 -1.76 -20.35
N ALA A 242 2.53 -1.29 -19.13
CA ALA A 242 1.83 -0.04 -18.91
C ALA A 242 2.68 1.21 -19.27
N SER A 243 4.02 1.12 -19.35
CA SER A 243 4.87 2.25 -19.76
C SER A 243 4.70 2.60 -21.24
N ALA A 244 4.36 1.63 -22.10
CA ALA A 244 4.00 1.89 -23.49
C ALA A 244 2.64 2.59 -23.61
N GLN A 245 1.68 2.21 -22.75
CA GLN A 245 0.39 2.90 -22.63
C GLN A 245 0.57 4.35 -22.15
N ARG A 246 1.49 4.60 -21.22
CA ARG A 246 1.85 5.95 -20.76
C ARG A 246 2.37 6.84 -21.89
N LEU A 247 3.25 6.35 -22.76
CA LEU A 247 3.76 7.14 -23.90
C LEU A 247 2.65 7.61 -24.83
N LEU A 248 1.60 6.80 -24.99
CA LEU A 248 0.43 7.17 -25.79
C LEU A 248 -0.46 8.19 -25.07
N SER A 249 -0.47 8.20 -23.73
CA SER A 249 -1.33 9.08 -22.94
C SER A 249 -0.97 10.57 -23.01
N ASP A 250 0.25 10.91 -23.45
CA ASP A 250 0.67 12.29 -23.67
C ASP A 250 0.14 12.88 -25.00
N LEU A 251 -0.46 12.03 -25.86
CA LEU A 251 -1.08 12.49 -27.10
C LEU A 251 -2.48 13.04 -26.83
N PRO A 252 -2.87 14.13 -27.53
CA PRO A 252 -4.22 14.67 -27.41
C PRO A 252 -5.27 13.58 -27.63
N THR A 253 -6.33 13.57 -26.81
CA THR A 253 -7.45 12.61 -26.84
C THR A 253 -7.16 11.21 -26.29
N LEU A 254 -5.91 10.92 -25.90
CA LEU A 254 -5.51 9.64 -25.31
C LEU A 254 -5.23 9.74 -23.80
N ASP A 255 -5.58 10.86 -23.16
CA ASP A 255 -5.30 11.15 -21.74
C ASP A 255 -5.83 10.06 -20.79
N LYS A 256 -6.93 9.40 -21.16
CA LYS A 256 -7.53 8.28 -20.42
C LYS A 256 -6.60 7.07 -20.30
N LEU A 257 -5.65 6.91 -21.22
CA LEU A 257 -4.64 5.86 -21.15
C LEU A 257 -3.65 6.09 -20.01
N ALA A 258 -3.61 7.27 -19.37
CA ALA A 258 -2.80 7.48 -18.18
C ALA A 258 -3.34 6.72 -16.94
N TRP A 259 -4.49 6.05 -17.05
CA TRP A 259 -5.21 5.44 -15.94
C TRP A 259 -5.37 3.93 -16.14
N LEU A 260 -5.07 3.16 -15.10
CA LEU A 260 -5.41 1.73 -15.06
C LEU A 260 -6.90 1.57 -14.74
N ASP A 261 -7.38 2.36 -13.77
CA ASP A 261 -8.77 2.38 -13.34
C ASP A 261 -9.25 3.83 -13.21
N VAL A 262 -10.48 4.08 -13.69
CA VAL A 262 -11.19 5.34 -13.51
C VAL A 262 -12.56 5.01 -12.94
N VAL A 263 -12.77 5.32 -11.67
CA VAL A 263 -13.98 4.96 -10.92
C VAL A 263 -14.44 6.14 -10.05
N PRO A 264 -15.69 6.13 -9.54
CA PRO A 264 -16.14 7.17 -8.61
C PRO A 264 -15.24 7.24 -7.36
N GLU A 265 -14.98 8.46 -6.89
CA GLU A 265 -14.11 8.75 -5.74
C GLU A 265 -14.93 8.82 -4.45
N TYR A 266 -15.34 7.65 -3.97
CA TYR A 266 -16.22 7.50 -2.80
C TYR A 266 -15.46 7.19 -1.49
N ASP A 267 -14.15 6.97 -1.55
CA ASP A 267 -13.35 6.62 -0.38
C ASP A 267 -12.63 7.86 0.20
N PRO A 268 -12.92 8.30 1.44
CA PRO A 268 -12.40 9.55 1.99
C PRO A 268 -10.87 9.59 2.15
N TYR A 269 -10.21 8.43 2.20
CA TYR A 269 -8.79 8.33 2.57
C TYR A 269 -7.94 7.55 1.57
N LYS A 270 -8.57 6.89 0.60
CA LYS A 270 -7.88 6.15 -0.46
C LYS A 270 -8.36 6.59 -1.84
N TYR A 271 -7.45 6.66 -2.79
CA TYR A 271 -7.79 6.96 -4.18
C TYR A 271 -8.44 5.72 -4.79
N ASN A 272 -9.65 5.89 -5.36
CA ASN A 272 -10.33 4.79 -6.03
C ASN A 272 -9.76 4.60 -7.45
N SER A 273 -9.48 5.69 -8.15
CA SER A 273 -8.86 5.70 -9.47
C SER A 273 -7.34 5.62 -9.36
N PHE A 274 -6.71 4.88 -10.28
CA PHE A 274 -5.30 4.53 -10.18
C PHE A 274 -4.53 4.87 -11.45
N PRO A 275 -3.56 5.80 -11.40
CA PRO A 275 -2.78 6.17 -12.57
C PRO A 275 -1.70 5.13 -12.90
N VAL A 276 -1.47 4.90 -14.18
CA VAL A 276 -0.39 4.03 -14.71
C VAL A 276 0.98 4.41 -14.13
N ALA A 277 1.25 5.70 -14.03
CA ALA A 277 2.51 6.21 -13.50
C ALA A 277 2.78 5.76 -12.05
N ALA A 278 1.75 5.62 -11.21
CA ALA A 278 1.92 5.11 -9.85
C ALA A 278 2.36 3.64 -9.85
N GLY A 279 1.76 2.82 -10.73
CA GLY A 279 2.17 1.42 -10.96
C GLY A 279 3.62 1.31 -11.44
N GLU A 280 4.06 2.24 -12.30
CA GLU A 280 5.45 2.31 -12.75
C GLU A 280 6.42 2.63 -11.59
N GLN A 281 6.04 3.52 -10.67
CA GLN A 281 6.91 3.87 -9.53
C GLN A 281 7.11 2.72 -8.56
N ILE A 282 6.06 1.96 -8.22
CA ILE A 282 6.22 0.79 -7.34
C ILE A 282 7.06 -0.31 -8.01
N TYR A 283 6.92 -0.49 -9.32
CA TYR A 283 7.79 -1.41 -10.08
C TYR A 283 9.26 -0.96 -10.05
N LYS A 284 9.53 0.33 -10.27
CA LYS A 284 10.90 0.88 -10.21
C LYS A 284 11.51 0.75 -8.82
N LEU A 285 10.73 1.03 -7.78
CA LEU A 285 11.14 0.88 -6.39
C LEU A 285 11.52 -0.58 -6.09
N THR A 286 10.61 -1.52 -6.35
CA THR A 286 10.84 -2.94 -6.04
C THR A 286 11.98 -3.53 -6.88
N SER A 287 12.11 -3.13 -8.14
CA SER A 287 13.24 -3.53 -9.00
C SER A 287 14.57 -2.99 -8.46
N SER A 288 14.62 -1.71 -8.07
CA SER A 288 15.81 -1.12 -7.44
C SER A 288 16.15 -1.81 -6.12
N LEU A 289 15.14 -2.17 -5.32
CA LEU A 289 15.33 -2.95 -4.09
C LEU A 289 15.95 -4.31 -4.38
N GLN A 290 15.42 -5.08 -5.34
CA GLN A 290 15.97 -6.39 -5.69
C GLN A 290 17.44 -6.30 -6.13
N GLU A 291 17.78 -5.30 -6.94
CA GLU A 291 19.17 -5.05 -7.36
C GLU A 291 20.08 -4.75 -6.15
N ARG A 292 19.65 -3.85 -5.25
CA ARG A 292 20.43 -3.48 -4.05
C ARG A 292 20.58 -4.64 -3.07
N LEU A 293 19.52 -5.41 -2.85
CA LEU A 293 19.55 -6.60 -2.00
C LEU A 293 20.53 -7.64 -2.55
N GLN A 294 20.49 -7.91 -3.86
CA GLN A 294 21.40 -8.86 -4.49
C GLN A 294 22.86 -8.38 -4.44
N GLN A 295 23.11 -7.09 -4.69
CA GLN A 295 24.45 -6.50 -4.57
C GLN A 295 24.99 -6.62 -3.15
N ARG A 296 24.16 -6.34 -2.14
CA ARG A 296 24.53 -6.43 -0.72
C ARG A 296 24.83 -7.87 -0.30
N LYS A 297 24.00 -8.83 -0.72
CA LYS A 297 24.24 -10.27 -0.51
C LYS A 297 25.63 -10.69 -1.00
N ASN A 298 26.06 -10.15 -2.14
CA ASN A 298 27.36 -10.45 -2.73
C ASN A 298 28.54 -9.72 -2.04
N ASN A 299 28.30 -8.62 -1.33
CA ASN A 299 29.34 -7.69 -0.86
C ASN A 299 29.50 -7.64 0.68
N GLY A 300 29.04 -8.65 1.41
CA GLY A 300 29.22 -8.72 2.87
C GLY A 300 27.98 -9.09 3.67
N GLY A 301 26.87 -9.42 3.00
CA GLY A 301 25.66 -9.96 3.64
C GLY A 301 24.81 -8.89 4.33
N PHE A 302 23.87 -9.36 5.15
CA PHE A 302 22.87 -8.52 5.83
C PHE A 302 23.12 -8.41 7.33
N ASN A 303 24.38 -8.63 7.76
CA ASN A 303 24.80 -8.41 9.14
C ASN A 303 24.32 -7.04 9.61
N ALA A 304 23.53 -7.02 10.68
CA ALA A 304 22.89 -5.86 11.28
C ALA A 304 21.75 -5.19 10.46
N PHE A 305 21.14 -5.88 9.49
CA PHE A 305 19.85 -5.44 8.95
C PHE A 305 18.80 -5.49 10.07
N PRO A 306 17.90 -4.48 10.18
CA PRO A 306 16.93 -4.44 11.26
C PRO A 306 16.02 -5.68 11.26
N PRO A 307 15.69 -6.26 12.43
CA PRO A 307 14.75 -7.37 12.52
C PRO A 307 13.40 -6.99 11.88
N VAL A 308 12.76 -7.97 11.24
CA VAL A 308 11.52 -7.75 10.49
C VAL A 308 10.38 -8.58 11.07
N LEU A 309 9.28 -7.93 11.45
CA LEU A 309 7.99 -8.55 11.69
C LEU A 309 7.06 -8.27 10.50
N ALA A 310 6.70 -9.30 9.72
CA ALA A 310 5.83 -9.16 8.57
C ALA A 310 4.51 -9.91 8.73
N PHE A 311 3.41 -9.28 8.30
CA PHE A 311 2.07 -9.85 8.26
C PHE A 311 1.59 -9.96 6.82
N GLN A 312 1.08 -11.12 6.43
CA GLN A 312 0.62 -11.37 5.07
C GLN A 312 -0.57 -12.33 5.05
N SER A 313 -1.58 -12.04 4.21
CA SER A 313 -2.60 -13.04 3.87
C SER A 313 -2.02 -14.01 2.85
N ILE A 314 -2.26 -15.32 3.01
CA ILE A 314 -1.79 -16.30 2.03
C ILE A 314 -2.51 -16.18 0.68
N VAL A 315 -3.71 -15.56 0.68
CA VAL A 315 -4.43 -15.15 -0.51
C VAL A 315 -4.44 -13.63 -0.58
N ASP A 316 -3.71 -13.11 -1.54
CA ASP A 316 -3.59 -11.67 -1.78
C ASP A 316 -3.65 -11.42 -3.29
N ALA A 317 -4.70 -10.70 -3.70
CA ALA A 317 -4.98 -10.39 -5.10
C ALA A 317 -4.14 -9.22 -5.64
N THR A 318 -3.40 -8.52 -4.78
CA THR A 318 -2.60 -7.36 -5.15
C THR A 318 -1.11 -7.71 -5.21
N ILE A 319 -0.60 -8.42 -4.20
CA ILE A 319 0.80 -8.84 -4.14
C ILE A 319 0.87 -10.34 -3.85
N PRO A 320 1.64 -11.15 -4.60
CA PRO A 320 1.79 -12.57 -4.30
C PRO A 320 2.33 -12.78 -2.88
N ALA A 321 1.80 -13.77 -2.14
CA ALA A 321 2.23 -14.05 -0.77
C ALA A 321 3.74 -14.37 -0.66
N ASP A 322 4.33 -14.93 -1.71
CA ASP A 322 5.78 -15.19 -1.80
C ASP A 322 6.63 -13.90 -1.86
N ALA A 323 6.05 -12.75 -2.23
CA ALA A 323 6.80 -11.52 -2.45
C ALA A 323 7.55 -11.03 -1.21
N VAL A 324 7.02 -11.27 0.00
CA VAL A 324 7.73 -10.94 1.25
C VAL A 324 8.93 -11.84 1.48
N ILE A 325 8.77 -13.12 1.14
CA ILE A 325 9.79 -14.15 1.34
C ILE A 325 10.91 -13.96 0.32
N SER A 326 10.60 -14.12 -0.97
CA SER A 326 11.59 -14.03 -2.04
C SER A 326 12.05 -12.60 -2.33
N GLY A 327 11.29 -11.59 -1.88
CA GLY A 327 11.65 -10.19 -2.06
C GLY A 327 12.48 -9.59 -0.93
N LEU A 328 12.52 -10.19 0.26
CA LEU A 328 13.33 -9.69 1.38
C LEU A 328 13.80 -10.80 2.32
N LEU A 329 12.89 -11.57 2.93
CA LEU A 329 13.26 -12.43 4.07
C LEU A 329 14.30 -13.50 3.70
N ASP A 330 14.28 -14.05 2.49
CA ASP A 330 15.29 -15.02 2.01
C ASP A 330 16.68 -14.42 1.77
N TYR A 331 16.80 -13.09 1.78
CA TYR A 331 18.10 -12.41 1.73
C TYR A 331 18.71 -12.23 3.11
N LEU A 332 17.88 -12.11 4.16
CA LEU A 332 18.32 -11.79 5.51
C LEU A 332 19.04 -12.96 6.16
N ASP A 333 19.93 -12.63 7.08
CA ASP A 333 20.56 -13.62 7.96
C ASP A 333 19.53 -14.13 8.99
N ALA A 334 19.75 -15.35 9.49
CA ALA A 334 18.90 -15.89 10.55
C ALA A 334 19.01 -15.02 11.81
N GLY A 335 17.86 -14.71 12.42
CA GLY A 335 17.74 -13.81 13.58
C GLY A 335 16.29 -13.61 13.95
N ASP A 336 15.96 -12.48 14.57
CA ASP A 336 14.63 -12.18 15.14
C ASP A 336 13.57 -11.78 14.10
N ASN A 337 13.73 -12.28 12.86
CA ASN A 337 12.77 -12.06 11.78
C ASN A 337 11.57 -13.00 11.95
N GLN A 338 10.36 -12.48 11.77
CA GLN A 338 9.11 -13.23 11.90
C GLN A 338 8.17 -12.96 10.73
N LEU A 339 7.56 -14.02 10.20
CA LEU A 339 6.49 -13.95 9.21
C LEU A 339 5.21 -14.55 9.79
N ILE A 340 4.20 -13.71 9.97
CA ILE A 340 2.86 -14.08 10.40
C ILE A 340 1.93 -14.15 9.18
N LEU A 341 1.40 -15.34 8.93
CA LEU A 341 0.51 -15.63 7.81
C LEU A 341 -0.92 -15.84 8.28
N PHE A 342 -1.87 -15.19 7.62
CA PHE A 342 -3.30 -15.47 7.79
C PHE A 342 -3.74 -16.44 6.69
N ASP A 343 -4.14 -17.66 7.07
CA ASP A 343 -4.70 -18.67 6.16
C ASP A 343 -6.09 -18.24 5.66
N VAL A 344 -6.67 -19.01 4.75
CA VAL A 344 -8.09 -18.91 4.42
C VAL A 344 -8.93 -19.60 5.48
N ASN A 345 -10.21 -19.24 5.58
CA ASN A 345 -11.18 -20.00 6.36
C ASN A 345 -11.43 -21.33 5.67
N ARG A 346 -10.84 -22.40 6.19
CA ARG A 346 -10.91 -23.77 5.65
C ARG A 346 -12.13 -24.55 6.15
N SER A 347 -13.18 -23.86 6.60
CA SER A 347 -14.41 -24.53 6.99
C SER A 347 -14.93 -25.39 5.82
N ALA A 348 -15.24 -26.67 6.10
CA ALA A 348 -15.73 -27.64 5.14
C ALA A 348 -16.97 -27.15 4.38
N SER A 349 -17.73 -26.22 4.98
CA SER A 349 -18.91 -25.58 4.37
C SER A 349 -18.59 -24.70 3.15
N ILE A 350 -17.39 -24.14 3.07
CA ILE A 350 -16.97 -23.22 2.01
C ILE A 350 -15.75 -23.71 1.22
N ALA A 351 -15.01 -24.70 1.73
CA ALA A 351 -13.82 -25.24 1.08
C ALA A 351 -14.00 -25.60 -0.41
N PRO A 352 -15.13 -26.22 -0.85
CA PRO A 352 -15.34 -26.52 -2.28
C PRO A 352 -15.49 -25.29 -3.18
N MET A 353 -15.79 -24.11 -2.61
CA MET A 353 -15.95 -22.85 -3.33
C MET A 353 -14.64 -22.07 -3.45
N LEU A 354 -13.59 -22.45 -2.70
CA LEU A 354 -12.30 -21.77 -2.73
C LEU A 354 -11.48 -22.21 -3.94
N ARG A 355 -10.75 -21.26 -4.55
CA ARG A 355 -9.80 -21.56 -5.62
C ARG A 355 -8.62 -22.34 -5.05
N THR A 356 -8.19 -23.39 -5.74
CA THR A 356 -7.04 -24.21 -5.35
C THR A 356 -5.71 -23.50 -5.64
N GLY A 357 -4.61 -23.97 -5.04
CA GLY A 357 -3.23 -23.55 -5.34
C GLY A 357 -2.50 -22.82 -4.20
N HIS A 358 -3.22 -22.08 -3.36
CA HIS A 358 -2.65 -21.40 -2.19
C HIS A 358 -2.22 -22.40 -1.10
N GLU A 359 -2.91 -23.54 -1.00
CA GLU A 359 -2.53 -24.70 -0.16
C GLU A 359 -1.15 -25.23 -0.48
N GLN A 360 -0.88 -25.49 -1.76
CA GLN A 360 0.40 -26.05 -2.19
C GLN A 360 1.55 -25.09 -1.88
N TRP A 361 1.33 -23.77 -2.04
CA TRP A 361 2.33 -22.78 -1.66
C TRP A 361 2.63 -22.81 -0.16
N LEU A 362 1.61 -22.87 0.70
CA LEU A 362 1.80 -22.96 2.15
C LEU A 362 2.49 -24.27 2.56
N GLU A 363 2.12 -25.41 1.98
CA GLU A 363 2.80 -26.68 2.25
C GLU A 363 4.26 -26.69 1.75
N ASN A 364 4.54 -26.05 0.61
CA ASN A 364 5.92 -25.86 0.13
C ASN A 364 6.74 -25.01 1.11
N LEU A 365 6.16 -23.93 1.65
CA LEU A 365 6.81 -23.12 2.68
C LEU A 365 7.05 -23.94 3.96
N LYS A 366 6.05 -24.70 4.40
CA LYS A 366 6.12 -25.53 5.62
C LYS A 366 7.14 -26.67 5.52
N SER A 367 7.39 -27.17 4.31
CA SER A 367 8.35 -28.23 4.04
C SER A 367 9.79 -27.74 3.83
N ARG A 368 10.04 -26.41 3.85
CA ARG A 368 11.41 -25.87 3.80
C ARG A 368 12.21 -26.35 5.02
N PRO A 369 13.36 -27.02 4.83
CA PRO A 369 14.15 -27.57 5.93
C PRO A 369 14.60 -26.51 6.94
N THR A 370 14.93 -25.32 6.45
CA THR A 370 15.32 -24.15 7.24
C THR A 370 14.77 -22.87 6.60
N THR A 371 14.57 -21.85 7.42
CA THR A 371 14.27 -20.48 7.02
C THR A 371 15.14 -19.53 7.85
N PRO A 372 15.44 -18.31 7.37
CA PRO A 372 16.13 -17.29 8.18
C PRO A 372 15.16 -16.50 9.09
N PHE A 373 13.91 -16.93 9.20
CA PHE A 373 12.84 -16.28 9.94
C PHE A 373 11.89 -17.31 10.54
N ASP A 374 11.25 -16.94 11.64
CA ASP A 374 10.20 -17.70 12.28
C ASP A 374 8.91 -17.60 11.47
N ILE A 375 8.13 -18.68 11.44
CA ILE A 375 6.86 -18.73 10.73
C ILE A 375 5.74 -18.96 11.73
N LYS A 376 4.72 -18.10 11.67
CA LYS A 376 3.47 -18.24 12.40
C LYS A 376 2.33 -18.28 11.40
N VAL A 377 1.39 -19.21 11.57
CA VAL A 377 0.22 -19.34 10.68
C VAL A 377 -1.06 -19.34 11.51
N ILE A 378 -1.92 -18.35 11.27
CA ILE A 378 -3.24 -18.23 11.87
C ILE A 378 -4.23 -18.97 10.97
N ARG A 379 -4.82 -20.06 11.48
CA ARG A 379 -5.68 -20.96 10.70
C ARG A 379 -6.82 -21.53 11.55
N ASN A 380 -7.81 -22.15 10.92
CA ASN A 380 -8.85 -22.90 11.63
C ASN A 380 -8.23 -24.05 12.46
N GLN A 381 -8.74 -24.29 13.67
CA GLN A 381 -8.36 -25.43 14.52
C GLN A 381 -8.71 -26.78 13.88
N SER A 382 -9.79 -26.82 13.10
CA SER A 382 -10.18 -27.98 12.30
C SER A 382 -11.09 -27.56 11.15
N GLU A 383 -11.28 -28.43 10.17
CA GLU A 383 -12.17 -28.20 9.01
C GLU A 383 -13.64 -27.93 9.41
N ASN A 384 -14.05 -28.30 10.62
CA ASN A 384 -15.43 -28.10 11.10
C ASN A 384 -15.56 -26.98 12.14
N SER A 385 -14.51 -26.18 12.37
CA SER A 385 -14.53 -25.10 13.35
C SER A 385 -14.18 -23.76 12.73
N LEU A 386 -14.87 -22.71 13.19
CA LEU A 386 -14.49 -21.31 12.92
C LEU A 386 -13.44 -20.80 13.90
N THR A 387 -13.23 -21.48 15.04
CA THR A 387 -12.16 -21.15 15.99
C THR A 387 -10.80 -21.29 15.34
N VAL A 388 -9.88 -20.40 15.69
CA VAL A 388 -8.53 -20.38 15.11
C VAL A 388 -7.46 -20.80 16.11
N GLU A 389 -6.35 -21.28 15.56
CA GLU A 389 -5.11 -21.59 16.26
C GLU A 389 -3.94 -20.90 15.55
N GLU A 390 -2.85 -20.74 16.30
CA GLU A 390 -1.56 -20.37 15.79
C GLU A 390 -0.70 -21.63 15.63
N LEU A 391 -0.11 -21.79 14.44
CA LEU A 391 0.91 -22.78 14.16
C LEU A 391 2.27 -22.08 14.08
N VAL A 392 3.20 -22.39 14.98
CA VAL A 392 4.50 -21.73 15.12
C VAL A 392 5.64 -22.66 14.75
N ARG A 393 6.61 -22.18 13.97
CA ARG A 393 7.90 -22.84 13.77
C ARG A 393 9.02 -21.81 13.82
N ALA A 394 9.89 -21.95 14.81
CA ALA A 394 11.12 -21.17 14.90
C ALA A 394 12.07 -21.52 13.75
N HIS A 395 12.85 -20.55 13.30
CA HIS A 395 13.77 -20.65 12.17
C HIS A 395 14.84 -21.76 12.32
N ASP A 396 15.21 -22.07 13.57
CA ASP A 396 16.18 -23.10 13.96
C ASP A 396 15.55 -24.48 14.27
N GLN A 397 14.22 -24.58 14.21
CA GLN A 397 13.46 -25.80 14.52
C GLN A 397 12.76 -26.36 13.26
N GLN A 398 12.58 -27.68 13.23
CA GLN A 398 11.77 -28.34 12.20
C GLN A 398 10.35 -28.70 12.66
N GLN A 399 10.12 -28.73 13.97
CA GLN A 399 8.83 -29.10 14.52
C GLN A 399 7.91 -27.88 14.59
N TRP A 400 6.67 -28.08 14.17
CA TRP A 400 5.60 -27.10 14.33
C TRP A 400 4.92 -27.29 15.69
N GLN A 401 4.70 -26.18 16.39
CA GLN A 401 3.96 -26.14 17.65
C GLN A 401 2.58 -25.51 17.40
N GLN A 402 1.57 -26.02 18.07
CA GLN A 402 0.19 -25.53 17.98
C GLN A 402 -0.19 -24.82 19.26
N GLN A 403 -0.80 -23.65 19.13
CA GLN A 403 -1.33 -22.87 20.23
C GLN A 403 -2.76 -22.45 19.92
N ALA A 404 -3.71 -22.84 20.76
CA ALA A 404 -5.10 -22.42 20.62
C ALA A 404 -5.22 -20.90 20.88
N LEU A 405 -6.00 -20.21 20.05
CA LEU A 405 -6.32 -18.79 20.23
C LEU A 405 -7.80 -18.61 20.63
N THR A 406 -8.10 -17.56 21.36
CA THR A 406 -9.48 -17.16 21.71
C THR A 406 -10.10 -16.30 20.59
N LEU A 407 -9.91 -16.71 19.34
CA LEU A 407 -10.33 -15.99 18.15
C LEU A 407 -11.14 -16.93 17.24
N ALA A 408 -11.96 -16.36 16.36
CA ALA A 408 -12.72 -17.12 15.36
C ALA A 408 -12.95 -16.31 14.09
N TRP A 409 -13.07 -16.99 12.95
CA TRP A 409 -13.50 -16.37 11.71
C TRP A 409 -14.94 -15.84 11.83
N PRO A 410 -15.20 -14.58 11.43
CA PRO A 410 -16.57 -14.08 11.33
C PRO A 410 -17.36 -14.82 10.25
N SER A 411 -18.69 -14.85 10.41
CA SER A 411 -19.58 -15.40 9.39
C SER A 411 -19.44 -14.63 8.07
N GLY A 412 -19.41 -15.36 6.95
CA GLY A 412 -19.27 -14.76 5.61
C GLY A 412 -17.84 -14.35 5.23
N VAL A 413 -16.87 -14.40 6.15
CA VAL A 413 -15.47 -14.09 5.88
C VAL A 413 -14.69 -15.36 5.59
N TYR A 414 -14.08 -15.41 4.41
CA TYR A 414 -13.34 -16.60 3.94
C TYR A 414 -11.83 -16.38 3.78
N SER A 415 -11.35 -15.14 3.74
CA SER A 415 -9.92 -14.80 3.73
C SER A 415 -9.74 -13.34 4.09
N LEU A 416 -8.55 -12.98 4.60
CA LEU A 416 -8.14 -11.58 4.62
C LEU A 416 -7.82 -11.11 3.20
N SER A 417 -8.02 -9.81 2.95
CA SER A 417 -7.59 -9.17 1.72
C SER A 417 -6.35 -8.29 1.98
N HIS A 418 -5.60 -7.95 0.93
CA HIS A 418 -4.48 -6.99 1.00
C HIS A 418 -4.81 -5.68 1.73
N VAL A 419 -6.06 -5.21 1.62
CA VAL A 419 -6.49 -3.93 2.19
C VAL A 419 -7.10 -4.07 3.58
N ALA A 420 -7.25 -5.29 4.09
CA ALA A 420 -7.89 -5.55 5.37
C ALA A 420 -6.95 -5.40 6.57
N LEU A 421 -5.68 -5.80 6.41
CA LEU A 421 -4.72 -5.95 7.50
C LEU A 421 -4.61 -4.73 8.44
N PRO A 422 -4.57 -3.48 7.93
CA PRO A 422 -4.28 -2.34 8.79
C PRO A 422 -5.53 -1.75 9.48
N PHE A 423 -6.73 -2.26 9.23
CA PHE A 423 -7.97 -1.72 9.78
C PHE A 423 -8.64 -2.68 10.76
N ALA A 424 -9.03 -2.16 11.93
CA ALA A 424 -9.77 -2.91 12.93
C ALA A 424 -11.24 -3.11 12.53
N ALA A 425 -11.90 -4.11 13.11
CA ALA A 425 -13.32 -4.37 12.87
C ALA A 425 -14.24 -3.22 13.35
N ASN A 426 -13.78 -2.40 14.29
CA ASN A 426 -14.49 -1.21 14.78
C ASN A 426 -14.02 0.09 14.09
N ASP A 427 -13.23 0.01 13.02
CA ASP A 427 -12.81 1.21 12.28
C ASP A 427 -14.03 1.93 11.70
N PRO A 428 -14.17 3.26 11.89
CA PRO A 428 -15.40 3.98 11.55
C PRO A 428 -15.71 4.06 10.06
N TRP A 429 -14.77 3.71 9.19
CA TRP A 429 -14.95 3.72 7.74
C TRP A 429 -14.82 2.32 7.13
N TYR A 430 -13.83 1.54 7.57
CA TYR A 430 -13.48 0.26 6.94
C TYR A 430 -13.93 -0.97 7.73
N GLY A 431 -14.45 -0.80 8.95
CA GLY A 431 -14.83 -1.87 9.88
C GLY A 431 -16.04 -2.69 9.47
N ALA A 432 -16.55 -3.50 10.39
CA ALA A 432 -17.78 -4.28 10.27
C ALA A 432 -19.01 -3.58 10.88
N GLU A 433 -18.82 -2.71 11.88
CA GLU A 433 -19.89 -2.14 12.69
C GLU A 433 -20.49 -0.87 12.08
N GLU A 434 -21.79 -0.88 11.77
CA GLU A 434 -22.48 0.31 11.30
C GLU A 434 -22.51 1.41 12.38
N ARG A 435 -22.06 2.62 12.02
CA ARG A 435 -22.14 3.79 12.89
C ARG A 435 -23.62 4.15 13.11
N GLN A 436 -24.11 4.07 14.35
CA GLN A 436 -25.49 4.48 14.71
C GLN A 436 -25.70 6.01 14.73
N GLN A 437 -25.20 6.75 13.73
CA GLN A 437 -25.50 8.18 13.61
C GLN A 437 -26.38 8.42 12.38
N GLY A 438 -27.54 9.03 12.61
CA GLY A 438 -28.58 9.22 11.60
C GLY A 438 -28.12 10.02 10.39
N GLY A 439 -28.28 9.42 9.22
CA GLY A 439 -27.89 9.90 7.90
C GLY A 439 -27.48 8.69 7.06
N ASP A 440 -27.52 8.77 5.73
CA ASP A 440 -26.96 7.74 4.83
C ASP A 440 -25.43 7.66 5.04
N ILE A 441 -24.97 7.08 6.16
CA ILE A 441 -23.55 6.93 6.45
C ILE A 441 -23.05 5.76 5.62
N LEU A 442 -22.11 6.07 4.72
CA LEU A 442 -21.41 5.09 3.94
C LEU A 442 -20.35 4.40 4.80
N HIS A 443 -20.68 3.23 5.33
CA HIS A 443 -19.71 2.37 5.98
C HIS A 443 -19.09 1.43 4.93
N LEU A 444 -17.82 1.68 4.55
CA LEU A 444 -17.20 1.02 3.40
C LEU A 444 -17.01 -0.49 3.63
N GLY A 445 -16.74 -0.92 4.86
CA GLY A 445 -16.48 -2.32 5.19
C GLY A 445 -17.71 -3.22 5.28
N SER A 446 -18.92 -2.64 5.32
CA SER A 446 -20.19 -3.37 5.32
C SER A 446 -21.11 -2.96 4.15
N MET A 447 -20.54 -2.47 3.04
CA MET A 447 -21.34 -2.05 1.88
C MET A 447 -22.04 -3.22 1.19
N GLU A 448 -23.33 -3.41 1.49
CA GLU A 448 -24.20 -4.32 0.75
C GLU A 448 -25.08 -3.56 -0.24
N LYS A 449 -24.66 -3.49 -1.51
CA LYS A 449 -25.50 -3.00 -2.62
C LYS A 449 -25.86 -4.15 -3.55
N ARG A 450 -27.13 -4.19 -4.00
CA ARG A 450 -27.65 -5.25 -4.89
C ARG A 450 -28.33 -4.60 -6.10
N GLY A 451 -28.08 -5.14 -7.29
CA GLY A 451 -28.61 -4.62 -8.56
C GLY A 451 -28.21 -5.52 -9.74
N GLU A 452 -28.57 -5.10 -10.95
CA GLU A 452 -28.21 -5.82 -12.20
C GLU A 452 -26.71 -5.67 -12.51
N ARG A 453 -26.12 -6.72 -13.11
CA ARG A 453 -24.69 -6.80 -13.43
C ARG A 453 -24.31 -5.68 -14.41
N GLY A 454 -23.29 -4.91 -14.04
CA GLY A 454 -22.72 -3.85 -14.88
C GLY A 454 -23.47 -2.52 -14.83
N VAL A 455 -24.53 -2.40 -14.03
CA VAL A 455 -25.23 -1.11 -13.82
C VAL A 455 -24.52 -0.23 -12.81
N PHE A 456 -23.98 -0.83 -11.73
CA PHE A 456 -23.24 -0.08 -10.72
C PHE A 456 -21.81 0.19 -11.21
N GLY A 457 -21.36 1.44 -11.12
CA GLY A 457 -20.05 1.86 -11.63
C GLY A 457 -18.85 1.29 -10.84
N VAL A 458 -19.10 0.74 -9.65
CA VAL A 458 -18.12 0.02 -8.83
C VAL A 458 -18.36 -1.48 -8.99
N SER A 459 -17.32 -2.25 -9.25
CA SER A 459 -17.47 -3.69 -9.47
C SER A 459 -17.87 -4.41 -8.18
N MET A 460 -18.59 -5.54 -8.31
CA MET A 460 -18.93 -6.36 -7.15
C MET A 460 -17.68 -6.89 -6.44
N ASP A 461 -16.61 -7.18 -7.20
CA ASP A 461 -15.32 -7.60 -6.66
C ASP A 461 -14.69 -6.52 -5.76
N GLN A 462 -14.88 -5.25 -6.06
CA GLN A 462 -14.41 -4.14 -5.22
C GLN A 462 -15.30 -3.92 -3.98
N LEU A 463 -16.60 -4.17 -4.09
CA LEU A 463 -17.55 -4.02 -2.98
C LEU A 463 -17.47 -5.17 -1.97
N SER A 464 -17.28 -6.41 -2.45
CA SER A 464 -17.20 -7.60 -1.61
C SER A 464 -15.82 -7.83 -0.98
N ARG A 465 -14.81 -7.08 -1.41
CA ARG A 465 -13.45 -7.18 -0.88
C ARG A 465 -13.44 -6.76 0.59
N LEU A 466 -13.08 -7.68 1.47
CA LEU A 466 -12.95 -7.41 2.91
C LEU A 466 -12.01 -6.23 3.18
N ARG A 467 -12.45 -5.27 3.99
CA ARG A 467 -11.72 -4.02 4.29
C ARG A 467 -11.18 -3.92 5.72
N TYR A 468 -11.51 -4.85 6.60
CA TYR A 468 -11.02 -4.90 7.97
C TYR A 468 -10.45 -6.27 8.32
N ASN A 469 -9.57 -6.29 9.31
CA ASN A 469 -8.97 -7.49 9.87
C ASN A 469 -9.76 -7.95 11.12
N PRO A 470 -10.49 -9.08 11.07
CA PRO A 470 -11.11 -9.64 12.27
C PRO A 470 -10.12 -10.15 13.33
N PHE A 471 -8.83 -10.25 12.98
CA PHE A 471 -7.75 -10.61 13.90
C PHE A 471 -6.84 -9.41 14.21
N TYR A 472 -7.40 -8.20 14.18
CA TYR A 472 -6.64 -6.97 14.37
C TYR A 472 -5.95 -6.92 15.75
N ASP A 473 -6.65 -7.28 16.82
CA ASP A 473 -6.09 -7.25 18.17
C ASP A 473 -4.85 -8.16 18.29
N TYR A 474 -4.87 -9.34 17.68
CA TYR A 474 -3.71 -10.23 17.61
C TYR A 474 -2.53 -9.60 16.86
N LEU A 475 -2.81 -8.90 15.75
CA LEU A 475 -1.81 -8.18 14.98
C LEU A 475 -1.21 -7.04 15.81
N GLU A 476 -2.05 -6.26 16.49
CA GLU A 476 -1.65 -5.16 17.36
C GLU A 476 -0.77 -5.65 18.52
N ASP A 477 -1.22 -6.67 19.25
CA ASP A 477 -0.48 -7.29 20.35
C ASP A 477 0.89 -7.82 19.90
N SER A 478 0.93 -8.45 18.72
CA SER A 478 2.18 -8.95 18.13
C SER A 478 3.16 -7.82 17.81
N ILE A 479 2.66 -6.67 17.34
CA ILE A 479 3.49 -5.50 17.03
C ILE A 479 4.02 -4.85 18.31
N ILE A 480 3.17 -4.68 19.32
CA ILE A 480 3.58 -4.14 20.62
C ILE A 480 4.63 -5.06 21.25
N GLY A 481 4.39 -6.38 21.24
CA GLY A 481 5.34 -7.36 21.74
C GLY A 481 6.68 -7.34 21.02
N PHE A 482 6.68 -7.14 19.69
CA PHE A 482 7.91 -7.00 18.91
C PHE A 482 8.68 -5.72 19.24
N ILE A 483 8.00 -4.60 19.48
CA ILE A 483 8.65 -3.34 19.87
C ILE A 483 9.17 -3.40 21.31
N ASP A 484 8.47 -4.12 22.20
CA ASP A 484 8.85 -4.22 23.62
C ASP A 484 9.90 -5.31 23.88
N SER A 485 10.23 -6.13 22.89
CA SER A 485 11.30 -7.14 22.96
C SER A 485 12.61 -6.50 22.47
N PRO A 486 13.58 -6.23 23.35
CA PRO A 486 14.82 -5.53 23.02
C PRO A 486 15.82 -6.36 22.23
#